data_AF-A0A8H9G8Y8-F1
#
_entry.id   AF-A0A8H9G8Y8-F1
#
_cell.length_a   1.000
_cell.length_b   1.000
_cell.length_c   1.000
_cell.angle_alpha   90.00
_cell.angle_beta   90.00
_cell.angle_gamma   90.00
#
_symmetry.space_group_name_H-M   'P 1'
#
loop_
_entity.id
_entity.type
_entity.pdbx_description
1 polymer ?
#
loop_
_entity_poly.entity_id
_entity_poly.type
_entity_poly.pdbx_seq_one_letter_code
_entity_poly.pdbx_strand_id
1 'polypeptide(L)'
;MTARPRTARPVVVGTLAAALVAATVGLAPQAASAATPQDGWLRVGHLSPDTKGVDVELSSLSGGKKVFELDDVTYGQVSPYQELPVGTYVLSMRAADAPDSTPVISTDVTVSAGDAGTVVAYGKNSDLKTTAFKDDLQQPGDGKAKLRLVQAATTAKRVDVSTSTGTAVAEDATFGTATGYATVKSGKWTLDVSGSGQRGTAKVDLAGNTVSTLFVLDDSKGDLTVVPVTDAAATAATPKGGVQTGGGGTAADRPVTDAFHALVAAFRSIFG
;
A
#
# COMPACT_ATOMS: atom_id res chain seq x y z
N MET A 1 -22.97 75.03 -37.04
CA MET A 1 -22.57 75.91 -38.14
C MET A 1 -21.34 76.68 -37.69
N THR A 2 -20.15 76.14 -37.92
CA THR A 2 -18.83 76.83 -37.83
C THR A 2 -17.78 75.87 -38.40
N ALA A 3 -16.84 76.40 -39.19
CA ALA A 3 -16.08 75.67 -40.19
C ALA A 3 -14.55 75.67 -39.94
N ARG A 4 -13.86 74.79 -40.71
CA ARG A 4 -12.43 74.78 -41.15
C ARG A 4 -11.37 74.23 -40.17
N PRO A 5 -10.16 73.85 -40.66
CA PRO A 5 -9.75 73.34 -41.98
C PRO A 5 -8.78 72.12 -41.94
N ARG A 6 -8.45 71.60 -43.13
CA ARG A 6 -7.41 70.61 -43.45
C ARG A 6 -6.00 71.19 -43.27
N THR A 7 -5.02 70.38 -42.86
CA THR A 7 -3.62 70.44 -43.38
C THR A 7 -2.90 69.11 -43.16
N ALA A 8 -1.99 68.79 -44.09
CA ALA A 8 -1.34 67.51 -44.30
C ALA A 8 0.05 67.41 -43.65
N ARG A 9 0.46 66.15 -43.37
CA ARG A 9 1.78 65.46 -43.59
C ARG A 9 3.10 66.25 -43.38
N PRO A 10 4.16 65.65 -42.79
CA PRO A 10 4.81 64.50 -43.45
C PRO A 10 5.48 63.44 -42.56
N VAL A 11 5.88 62.39 -43.28
CA VAL A 11 6.70 61.22 -42.94
C VAL A 11 8.11 61.63 -42.52
N VAL A 12 8.67 60.96 -41.51
CA VAL A 12 10.11 60.67 -41.45
C VAL A 12 10.29 59.22 -41.01
N VAL A 13 10.94 58.46 -41.88
CA VAL A 13 11.47 57.11 -41.69
C VAL A 13 12.68 57.20 -40.77
N GLY A 14 12.72 56.39 -39.71
CA GLY A 14 13.87 56.24 -38.83
C GLY A 14 14.00 54.78 -38.43
N THR A 15 14.83 54.05 -39.17
CA THR A 15 15.29 52.69 -38.86
C THR A 15 16.05 52.68 -37.53
N LEU A 16 15.68 51.82 -36.57
CA LEU A 16 16.61 51.38 -35.53
C LEU A 16 16.31 49.93 -35.08
N ALA A 17 17.24 49.06 -35.47
CA ALA A 17 17.76 47.85 -34.85
C ALA A 17 16.91 47.08 -33.81
N ALA A 18 16.77 45.78 -34.13
CA ALA A 18 16.31 44.71 -33.26
C ALA A 18 17.22 44.48 -32.04
N ALA A 19 16.58 44.22 -30.89
CA ALA A 19 17.15 43.42 -29.80
C ALA A 19 16.03 42.55 -29.21
N LEU A 20 15.80 41.40 -29.84
CA LEU A 20 14.97 40.32 -29.30
C LEU A 20 15.76 39.63 -28.19
N VAL A 21 15.48 39.96 -26.93
CA VAL A 21 15.90 39.15 -25.78
C VAL A 21 15.01 37.92 -25.75
N ALA A 22 15.47 36.83 -26.37
CA ALA A 22 14.84 35.53 -26.23
C ALA A 22 15.15 34.97 -24.83
N ALA A 23 14.26 35.25 -23.86
CA ALA A 23 14.26 34.55 -22.59
C ALA A 23 13.71 33.13 -22.81
N THR A 24 14.61 32.19 -23.08
CA THR A 24 14.28 30.76 -23.06
C THR A 24 13.97 30.37 -21.63
N VAL A 25 12.69 30.26 -21.27
CA VAL A 25 12.27 29.54 -20.07
C VAL A 25 12.54 28.05 -20.34
N GLY A 26 13.74 27.60 -19.97
CA GLY A 26 14.06 26.19 -19.94
C GLY A 26 13.19 25.53 -18.87
N LEU A 27 12.15 24.82 -19.30
CA LEU A 27 11.54 23.78 -18.50
C LEU A 27 12.59 22.67 -18.36
N ALA A 28 13.40 22.76 -17.31
CA ALA A 28 14.24 21.65 -16.91
C ALA A 28 13.31 20.45 -16.68
N PRO A 29 13.64 19.24 -17.19
CA PRO A 29 12.92 18.06 -16.78
C PRO A 29 13.02 17.97 -15.26
N GLN A 30 11.87 18.09 -14.59
CA GLN A 30 11.78 17.82 -13.18
C GLN A 30 12.11 16.34 -13.04
N ALA A 31 13.36 16.05 -12.64
CA ALA A 31 13.75 14.71 -12.28
C ALA A 31 12.69 14.21 -11.31
N ALA A 32 12.06 13.08 -11.63
CA ALA A 32 11.34 12.32 -10.63
C ALA A 32 12.27 12.24 -9.43
N SER A 33 11.84 12.71 -8.26
CA SER A 33 12.59 12.46 -7.02
C SER A 33 12.78 10.96 -6.96
N ALA A 34 13.99 10.50 -7.29
CA ALA A 34 14.44 9.19 -6.90
C ALA A 34 14.19 9.15 -5.40
N ALA A 35 13.47 8.13 -4.93
CA ALA A 35 13.33 7.86 -3.51
C ALA A 35 14.69 8.10 -2.85
N THR A 36 14.77 9.03 -1.91
CA THR A 36 15.98 9.23 -1.14
C THR A 36 16.36 7.85 -0.58
N PRO A 37 17.61 7.37 -0.69
CA PRO A 37 18.02 6.05 -0.19
C PRO A 37 18.01 5.95 1.35
N GLN A 38 17.04 6.59 2.01
CA GLN A 38 16.98 6.89 3.43
C GLN A 38 15.68 6.42 4.06
N ASP A 39 14.74 5.89 3.27
CA ASP A 39 13.45 5.42 3.75
C ASP A 39 13.23 3.94 3.41
N GLY A 40 12.40 3.28 4.20
CA GLY A 40 11.86 1.95 3.93
C GLY A 40 10.37 1.93 4.24
N TRP A 41 9.74 0.75 4.13
CA TRP A 41 8.29 0.61 4.27
C TRP A 41 7.93 -0.43 5.32
N LEU A 42 6.96 -0.10 6.16
CA LEU A 42 6.43 -1.02 7.15
C LEU A 42 4.91 -1.04 7.09
N ARG A 43 4.33 -2.22 7.23
CA ARG A 43 2.91 -2.36 7.58
C ARG A 43 2.75 -3.33 8.73
N VAL A 44 1.61 -3.23 9.40
CA VAL A 44 1.25 -4.06 10.55
C VAL A 44 -0.07 -4.77 10.30
N GLY A 45 -0.15 -6.05 10.70
CA GLY A 45 -1.36 -6.86 10.66
C GLY A 45 -1.76 -7.41 12.02
N HIS A 46 -3.06 -7.43 12.31
CA HIS A 46 -3.62 -8.02 13.52
C HIS A 46 -4.31 -9.35 13.22
N LEU A 47 -3.66 -10.45 13.57
CA LEU A 47 -4.04 -11.83 13.21
C LEU A 47 -4.31 -12.71 14.44
N SER A 48 -4.72 -12.10 15.56
CA SER A 48 -5.15 -12.83 16.75
C SER A 48 -6.68 -12.91 16.81
N PRO A 49 -7.27 -14.12 16.83
CA PRO A 49 -8.72 -14.30 16.66
C PRO A 49 -9.55 -13.95 17.91
N ASP A 50 -8.94 -13.90 19.09
CA ASP A 50 -9.62 -13.74 20.38
C ASP A 50 -9.13 -12.51 21.18
N THR A 51 -8.29 -11.68 20.57
CA THR A 51 -8.08 -10.29 21.00
C THR A 51 -9.20 -9.41 20.45
N LYS A 52 -9.67 -8.47 21.27
CA LYS A 52 -10.53 -7.39 20.78
C LYS A 52 -9.72 -6.47 19.84
N GLY A 53 -10.38 -5.46 19.27
CA GLY A 53 -9.70 -4.37 18.57
C GLY A 53 -8.53 -3.81 19.39
N VAL A 54 -7.43 -3.51 18.69
CA VAL A 54 -6.19 -3.03 19.29
C VAL A 54 -5.77 -1.71 18.67
N ASP A 55 -5.24 -0.83 19.51
CA ASP A 55 -4.53 0.35 19.06
C ASP A 55 -3.05 -0.04 18.85
N VAL A 56 -2.50 0.35 17.71
CA VAL A 56 -1.13 0.06 17.31
C VAL A 56 -0.36 1.36 17.24
N GLU A 57 0.73 1.45 17.98
CA GLU A 57 1.61 2.61 17.98
C GLU A 57 3.00 2.21 17.49
N LEU A 58 3.58 3.00 16.60
CA LEU A 58 4.99 2.90 16.26
C LEU A 58 5.72 4.16 16.74
N SER A 59 6.69 4.00 17.63
CA SER A 59 7.54 5.08 18.12
C SER A 59 9.00 4.85 17.75
N SER A 60 9.76 5.92 17.51
CA SER A 60 11.20 5.79 17.31
C SER A 60 11.85 5.32 18.61
N LEU A 61 12.72 4.30 18.52
CA LEU A 61 13.47 3.82 19.68
C LEU A 61 14.34 4.95 20.27
N SER A 62 14.85 5.84 19.41
CA SER A 62 15.55 7.04 19.84
C SER A 62 14.56 8.17 20.13
N GLY A 63 14.48 8.58 21.40
CA GLY A 63 13.67 9.73 21.81
C GLY A 63 12.16 9.47 21.94
N GLY A 64 11.66 8.26 21.65
CA GLY A 64 10.28 7.85 21.91
C GLY A 64 9.22 8.59 21.10
N LYS A 65 9.63 9.28 20.03
CA LYS A 65 8.69 10.05 19.20
C LYS A 65 7.74 9.10 18.47
N LYS A 66 6.44 9.21 18.72
CA LYS A 66 5.39 8.55 17.93
C LYS A 66 5.52 8.95 16.45
N VAL A 67 5.54 7.95 15.57
CA VAL A 67 5.71 8.12 14.13
C VAL A 67 4.42 7.80 13.38
N PHE A 68 3.69 6.77 13.80
CA PHE A 68 2.31 6.57 13.38
C PHE A 68 1.51 5.81 14.45
N GLU A 69 0.19 5.85 14.30
CA GLU A 69 -0.79 5.13 15.11
C GLU A 69 -1.92 4.60 14.23
N LEU A 70 -2.48 3.46 14.62
CA LEU A 70 -3.69 2.88 14.02
C LEU A 70 -4.67 2.58 15.16
N ASP A 71 -5.89 3.05 15.03
CA ASP A 71 -6.92 2.89 16.05
C ASP A 71 -7.84 1.70 15.71
N ASP A 72 -8.27 0.97 16.74
CA ASP A 72 -9.28 -0.10 16.65
C ASP A 72 -9.04 -1.11 15.50
N VAL A 73 -7.79 -1.57 15.36
CA VAL A 73 -7.42 -2.57 14.37
C VAL A 73 -8.00 -3.92 14.81
N THR A 74 -8.89 -4.50 14.02
CA THR A 74 -9.57 -5.77 14.34
C THR A 74 -8.93 -6.97 13.66
N TYR A 75 -9.32 -8.17 14.08
CA TYR A 75 -8.84 -9.44 13.51
C TYR A 75 -8.92 -9.49 11.98
N GLY A 76 -7.82 -9.90 11.36
CA GLY A 76 -7.63 -10.02 9.91
C GLY A 76 -7.29 -8.72 9.20
N GLN A 77 -7.29 -7.57 9.89
CA GLN A 77 -6.90 -6.30 9.27
C GLN A 77 -5.39 -6.17 9.14
N VAL A 78 -4.96 -5.63 8.00
CA VAL A 78 -3.58 -5.30 7.68
C VAL A 78 -3.56 -3.88 7.14
N SER A 79 -2.70 -3.04 7.71
CA SER A 79 -2.54 -1.66 7.28
C SER A 79 -1.90 -1.55 5.90
N PRO A 80 -2.09 -0.42 5.20
CA PRO A 80 -1.22 -0.04 4.10
C PRO A 80 0.25 0.08 4.54
N TYR A 81 1.18 0.02 3.60
CA TYR A 81 2.57 0.35 3.89
C TYR A 81 2.72 1.83 4.23
N GLN A 82 3.36 2.09 5.36
CA GLN A 82 3.83 3.40 5.77
C GLN A 82 5.29 3.56 5.37
N GLU A 83 5.60 4.63 4.65
CA GLU A 83 6.98 5.06 4.41
C GLU A 83 7.56 5.66 5.70
N LEU A 84 8.74 5.19 6.07
CA LEU A 84 9.41 5.52 7.32
C LEU A 84 10.91 5.74 7.06
N PRO A 85 11.53 6.73 7.73
CA PRO A 85 12.98 6.83 7.75
C PRO A 85 13.65 5.53 8.21
N VAL A 86 14.88 5.29 7.76
CA VAL A 86 15.67 4.18 8.29
C VAL A 86 15.89 4.34 9.78
N GLY A 87 15.74 3.24 10.52
CA GLY A 87 15.91 3.25 11.96
C GLY A 87 15.26 2.05 12.65
N THR A 88 15.40 2.02 13.97
CA THR A 88 14.71 1.06 14.83
C THR A 88 13.57 1.74 15.55
N TYR A 89 12.45 1.05 15.60
CA TYR A 89 11.19 1.50 16.14
C TYR A 89 10.66 0.51 17.15
N VAL A 90 9.88 0.98 18.12
CA VAL A 90 9.12 0.14 19.03
C VAL A 90 7.69 0.09 18.52
N LEU A 91 7.26 -1.12 18.13
CA LEU A 91 5.87 -1.42 17.83
C LEU A 91 5.17 -1.84 19.12
N SER A 92 4.19 -1.05 19.54
CA SER A 92 3.36 -1.32 20.70
C SER A 92 1.92 -1.62 20.29
N MET A 93 1.29 -2.59 20.95
CA MET A 93 -0.13 -2.88 20.75
C MET A 93 -0.85 -2.90 22.09
N ARG A 94 -1.99 -2.20 22.17
CA ARG A 94 -2.82 -2.04 23.37
C ARG A 94 -4.26 -2.39 23.03
N ALA A 95 -5.05 -2.78 24.02
CA ALA A 95 -6.48 -2.95 23.78
C ALA A 95 -7.11 -1.57 23.49
N ALA A 96 -7.93 -1.48 22.45
CA ALA A 96 -8.55 -0.21 22.03
C ALA A 96 -9.53 0.34 23.08
N ASP A 97 -10.08 -0.51 23.95
CA ASP A 97 -10.91 -0.12 25.09
C ASP A 97 -10.10 0.29 26.34
N ALA A 98 -8.76 0.26 26.26
CA ALA A 98 -7.84 0.63 27.34
C ALA A 98 -6.53 1.25 26.81
N PRO A 99 -6.57 2.42 26.16
CA PRO A 99 -5.40 3.03 25.50
C PRO A 99 -4.26 3.39 26.47
N ASP A 100 -4.56 3.64 27.76
CA ASP A 100 -3.57 3.97 28.80
C ASP A 100 -3.00 2.73 29.53
N SER A 101 -3.33 1.51 29.09
CA SER A 101 -2.87 0.26 29.72
C SER A 101 -1.36 0.02 29.57
N THR A 102 -0.84 -1.15 29.91
CA THR A 102 0.51 -1.59 29.47
C THR A 102 0.37 -2.29 28.12
N PRO A 103 1.30 -2.13 27.15
CA PRO A 103 1.17 -2.82 25.87
C PRO A 103 1.17 -4.34 26.07
N VAL A 104 0.27 -5.04 25.39
CA VAL A 104 0.27 -6.51 25.33
C VAL A 104 1.38 -7.01 24.41
N ILE A 105 1.80 -6.17 23.46
CA ILE A 105 2.99 -6.35 22.62
C ILE A 105 3.83 -5.09 22.72
N SER A 106 5.13 -5.26 22.89
CA SER A 106 6.15 -4.23 22.70
C SER A 106 7.37 -4.90 22.08
N THR A 107 7.66 -4.61 20.81
CA THR A 107 8.76 -5.26 20.08
C THR A 107 9.52 -4.27 19.21
N ASP A 108 10.83 -4.51 19.07
CA ASP A 108 11.68 -3.70 18.21
C ASP A 108 11.56 -4.15 16.75
N VAL A 109 11.44 -3.18 15.85
CA VAL A 109 11.34 -3.38 14.40
C VAL A 109 12.33 -2.46 13.70
N THR A 110 13.15 -3.02 12.83
CA THR A 110 14.14 -2.25 12.07
C THR A 110 13.65 -2.02 10.64
N VAL A 111 13.63 -0.75 10.22
CA VAL A 111 13.36 -0.33 8.85
C VAL A 111 14.69 -0.04 8.15
N SER A 112 14.92 -0.68 7.02
CA SER A 112 16.13 -0.55 6.21
C SER A 112 15.83 0.15 4.88
N ALA A 113 16.82 0.85 4.35
CA ALA A 113 16.65 1.65 3.13
C ALA A 113 16.23 0.75 1.95
N GLY A 114 15.16 1.11 1.27
CA GLY A 114 14.67 0.39 0.10
C GLY A 114 13.92 -0.92 0.42
N ASP A 115 13.86 -1.34 1.68
CA ASP A 115 13.20 -2.58 2.09
C ASP A 115 11.76 -2.32 2.53
N ALA A 116 10.88 -3.26 2.19
CA ALA A 116 9.53 -3.32 2.73
C ALA A 116 9.39 -4.48 3.72
N GLY A 117 8.59 -4.30 4.76
CA GLY A 117 8.33 -5.32 5.76
C GLY A 117 6.88 -5.35 6.26
N THR A 118 6.45 -6.54 6.64
CA THR A 118 5.16 -6.80 7.29
C THR A 118 5.41 -7.32 8.68
N VAL A 119 4.90 -6.65 9.71
CA VAL A 119 4.89 -7.18 11.08
C VAL A 119 3.49 -7.66 11.40
N VAL A 120 3.36 -8.85 11.95
CA VAL A 120 2.07 -9.40 12.35
C VAL A 120 2.06 -9.73 13.83
N ALA A 121 0.96 -9.40 14.50
CA ALA A 121 0.62 -9.98 15.79
C ALA A 121 -0.31 -11.16 15.58
N TYR A 122 0.03 -12.33 16.10
CA TYR A 122 -0.68 -13.58 15.80
C TYR A 122 -0.70 -14.53 17.00
N GLY A 123 -1.56 -15.55 16.93
CA GLY A 123 -1.81 -16.45 18.06
C GLY A 123 -2.97 -15.99 18.93
N LYS A 124 -3.29 -16.76 19.98
CA LYS A 124 -4.37 -16.39 20.91
C LYS A 124 -3.90 -15.31 21.88
N ASN A 125 -4.79 -14.52 22.45
CA ASN A 125 -4.48 -13.45 23.39
C ASN A 125 -3.59 -13.94 24.56
N SER A 126 -3.81 -15.17 25.05
CA SER A 126 -3.01 -15.77 26.13
C SER A 126 -1.59 -16.21 25.70
N ASP A 127 -1.31 -16.32 24.40
CA ASP A 127 -0.01 -16.67 23.83
C ASP A 127 0.25 -15.83 22.57
N LEU A 128 0.05 -14.51 22.71
CA LEU A 128 0.18 -13.57 21.61
C LEU A 128 1.66 -13.42 21.23
N LYS A 129 1.95 -13.49 19.93
CA LYS A 129 3.32 -13.43 19.39
C LYS A 129 3.42 -12.36 18.31
N THR A 130 4.64 -11.94 18.00
CA THR A 130 4.95 -11.12 16.84
C THR A 130 5.98 -11.76 15.94
N THR A 131 5.84 -11.53 14.64
CA THR A 131 6.86 -11.87 13.64
C THR A 131 6.93 -10.75 12.61
N ALA A 132 8.15 -10.42 12.21
CA ALA A 132 8.43 -9.52 11.10
C ALA A 132 8.87 -10.33 9.87
N PHE A 133 8.31 -9.98 8.70
CA PHE A 133 8.66 -10.55 7.41
C PHE A 133 9.27 -9.47 6.52
N LYS A 134 10.32 -9.83 5.77
CA LYS A 134 10.81 -9.02 4.66
C LYS A 134 9.96 -9.29 3.42
N ASP A 135 9.58 -8.23 2.73
CA ASP A 135 8.65 -8.29 1.61
C ASP A 135 9.40 -8.05 0.31
N ASP A 136 9.16 -8.93 -0.66
CA ASP A 136 9.68 -8.76 -2.01
C ASP A 136 8.57 -8.15 -2.87
N LEU A 137 8.62 -6.83 -3.04
CA LEU A 137 7.66 -6.07 -3.83
C LEU A 137 8.00 -6.01 -5.33
N GLN A 138 9.03 -6.74 -5.79
CA GLN A 138 9.38 -6.78 -7.21
C GLN A 138 8.25 -7.41 -8.02
N GLN A 139 7.70 -6.65 -8.97
CA GLN A 139 6.54 -7.12 -9.72
C GLN A 139 6.93 -8.22 -10.72
N PRO A 140 6.07 -9.22 -10.95
CA PRO A 140 6.41 -10.40 -11.76
C PRO A 140 6.38 -10.17 -13.29
N GLY A 141 5.95 -8.98 -13.74
CA GLY A 141 5.71 -8.65 -15.14
C GLY A 141 4.28 -8.92 -15.62
N ASP A 142 3.99 -8.50 -16.84
CA ASP A 142 2.66 -8.56 -17.45
C ASP A 142 2.10 -9.99 -17.52
N GLY A 143 0.78 -10.12 -17.31
CA GLY A 143 0.07 -11.40 -17.37
C GLY A 143 0.37 -12.38 -16.23
N LYS A 144 1.19 -11.98 -15.26
CA LYS A 144 1.55 -12.77 -14.08
C LYS A 144 1.15 -12.06 -12.80
N ALA A 145 1.02 -12.84 -11.73
CA ALA A 145 0.87 -12.33 -10.37
C ALA A 145 1.81 -13.11 -9.44
N LYS A 146 2.30 -12.44 -8.40
CA LYS A 146 3.19 -13.01 -7.40
C LYS A 146 2.46 -13.09 -6.07
N LEU A 147 2.56 -14.21 -5.36
CA LEU A 147 1.91 -14.38 -4.08
C LEU A 147 2.76 -15.17 -3.08
N ARG A 148 2.61 -14.88 -1.79
CA ARG A 148 3.07 -15.74 -0.71
C ARG A 148 1.94 -15.99 0.28
N LEU A 149 2.13 -16.98 1.14
CA LEU A 149 1.24 -17.28 2.25
C LEU A 149 1.86 -16.83 3.57
N VAL A 150 1.04 -16.30 4.48
CA VAL A 150 1.34 -16.20 5.92
C VAL A 150 0.33 -17.07 6.64
N GLN A 151 0.80 -18.11 7.32
CA GLN A 151 -0.09 -18.99 8.09
C GLN A 151 -0.21 -18.49 9.54
N ALA A 152 -1.39 -17.99 9.90
CA ALA A 152 -1.70 -17.48 11.23
C ALA A 152 -2.97 -18.10 11.84
N ALA A 153 -3.59 -19.09 11.19
CA ALA A 153 -4.73 -19.81 11.77
C ALA A 153 -4.29 -20.62 13.00
N THR A 154 -4.96 -20.43 14.13
CA THR A 154 -4.61 -21.07 15.41
C THR A 154 -5.18 -22.47 15.54
N THR A 155 -6.15 -22.85 14.70
CA THR A 155 -6.74 -24.20 14.67
C THR A 155 -5.90 -25.20 13.87
N ALA A 156 -4.91 -24.74 13.10
CA ALA A 156 -4.04 -25.58 12.29
C ALA A 156 -2.55 -25.24 12.46
N LYS A 157 -1.75 -26.21 12.91
CA LYS A 157 -0.29 -26.03 13.08
C LYS A 157 0.45 -25.88 11.74
N ARG A 158 -0.08 -26.53 10.70
CA ARG A 158 0.44 -26.53 9.34
C ARG A 158 -0.73 -26.52 8.36
N VAL A 159 -0.57 -25.83 7.24
CA VAL A 159 -1.58 -25.76 6.17
C VAL A 159 -0.98 -25.95 4.80
N ASP A 160 -1.76 -26.60 3.95
CA ASP A 160 -1.54 -26.67 2.52
C ASP A 160 -2.53 -25.73 1.82
N VAL A 161 -2.04 -25.04 0.80
CA VAL A 161 -2.86 -24.16 -0.04
C VAL A 161 -2.60 -24.50 -1.49
N SER A 162 -3.66 -24.79 -2.22
CA SER A 162 -3.60 -25.02 -3.66
C SER A 162 -4.69 -24.23 -4.37
N THR A 163 -4.46 -23.97 -5.64
CA THR A 163 -5.53 -23.49 -6.53
C THR A 163 -6.49 -24.64 -6.84
N SER A 164 -7.73 -24.33 -7.23
CA SER A 164 -8.73 -25.32 -7.64
C SER A 164 -8.31 -26.15 -8.87
N THR A 165 -7.26 -25.73 -9.59
CA THR A 165 -6.65 -26.50 -10.68
C THR A 165 -5.52 -27.44 -10.21
N GLY A 166 -5.29 -27.54 -8.90
CA GLY A 166 -4.28 -28.39 -8.28
C GLY A 166 -2.86 -27.80 -8.25
N THR A 167 -2.66 -26.54 -8.63
CA THR A 167 -1.34 -25.89 -8.50
C THR A 167 -1.11 -25.52 -7.03
N ALA A 168 -0.09 -26.09 -6.41
CA ALA A 168 0.32 -25.74 -5.04
C ALA A 168 0.80 -24.29 -4.96
N VAL A 169 0.28 -23.55 -3.99
CA VAL A 169 0.73 -22.21 -3.58
C VAL A 169 1.67 -22.33 -2.38
N ALA A 170 1.32 -23.23 -1.46
CA ALA A 170 2.09 -23.53 -0.27
C ALA A 170 1.86 -24.98 0.15
N GLU A 171 2.90 -25.65 0.59
CA GLU A 171 2.84 -26.98 1.18
C GLU A 171 3.45 -26.91 2.58
N ASP A 172 2.78 -27.53 3.55
CA ASP A 172 3.23 -27.65 4.93
C ASP A 172 3.60 -26.31 5.62
N ALA A 173 2.91 -25.23 5.27
CA ALA A 173 3.19 -23.89 5.77
C ALA A 173 2.97 -23.84 7.29
N THR A 174 4.03 -23.51 8.03
CA THR A 174 4.03 -23.60 9.49
C THR A 174 3.38 -22.37 10.13
N PHE A 175 2.62 -22.58 11.21
CA PHE A 175 2.07 -21.51 12.03
C PHE A 175 3.12 -20.45 12.42
N GLY A 176 2.80 -19.18 12.16
CA GLY A 176 3.68 -18.03 12.44
C GLY A 176 4.74 -17.77 11.38
N THR A 177 4.70 -18.45 10.23
CA THR A 177 5.69 -18.29 9.15
C THR A 177 5.07 -17.76 7.87
N ALA A 178 5.93 -17.18 7.03
CA ALA A 178 5.62 -16.84 5.65
C ALA A 178 6.33 -17.82 4.71
N THR A 179 5.65 -18.22 3.63
CA THR A 179 6.29 -19.00 2.57
C THR A 179 7.20 -18.11 1.71
N GLY A 180 7.98 -18.74 0.82
CA GLY A 180 8.50 -18.04 -0.33
C GLY A 180 7.37 -17.54 -1.25
N TYR A 181 7.72 -16.62 -2.15
CA TYR A 181 6.79 -16.16 -3.18
C TYR A 181 6.71 -17.16 -4.34
N ALA A 182 5.49 -17.46 -4.78
CA ALA A 182 5.18 -18.18 -6.01
C ALA A 182 4.70 -17.20 -7.08
N THR A 183 4.95 -17.52 -8.35
CA THR A 183 4.42 -16.74 -9.49
C THR A 183 3.41 -17.59 -10.25
N VAL A 184 2.23 -17.03 -10.50
CA VAL A 184 1.12 -17.65 -11.22
C VAL A 184 0.65 -16.77 -12.38
N LYS A 185 -0.22 -17.30 -13.24
CA LYS A 185 -0.90 -16.46 -14.24
C LYS A 185 -1.87 -15.51 -13.53
N SER A 186 -1.99 -14.28 -14.02
CA SER A 186 -3.00 -13.35 -13.52
C SER A 186 -4.41 -13.85 -13.84
N GLY A 187 -5.37 -13.58 -12.95
CA GLY A 187 -6.77 -13.92 -13.12
C GLY A 187 -7.48 -14.21 -11.81
N LYS A 188 -8.73 -14.67 -11.93
CA LYS A 188 -9.53 -15.11 -10.80
C LYS A 188 -9.20 -16.56 -10.46
N TRP A 189 -8.90 -16.80 -9.20
CA TRP A 189 -8.57 -18.12 -8.67
C TRP A 189 -9.49 -18.47 -7.52
N THR A 190 -9.86 -19.74 -7.43
CA THR A 190 -10.36 -20.33 -6.20
C THR A 190 -9.20 -21.06 -5.55
N LEU A 191 -8.99 -20.82 -4.27
CA LEU A 191 -7.98 -21.47 -3.44
C LEU A 191 -8.67 -22.45 -2.50
N ASP A 192 -8.11 -23.63 -2.38
CA ASP A 192 -8.46 -24.65 -1.41
C ASP A 192 -7.37 -24.66 -0.33
N VAL A 193 -7.80 -24.55 0.93
CA VAL A 193 -6.92 -24.56 2.11
C VAL A 193 -7.30 -25.71 3.02
N SER A 194 -6.30 -26.43 3.52
CA SER A 194 -6.52 -27.51 4.47
C SER A 194 -5.39 -27.61 5.47
N GLY A 195 -5.71 -27.97 6.71
CA GLY A 195 -4.71 -28.22 7.74
C GLY A 195 -5.35 -28.72 9.02
N SER A 196 -4.72 -29.70 9.69
CA SER A 196 -5.20 -30.25 10.97
C SER A 196 -6.69 -30.66 10.98
N GLY A 197 -7.20 -31.14 9.84
CA GLY A 197 -8.61 -31.56 9.67
C GLY A 197 -9.58 -30.42 9.32
N GLN A 198 -9.16 -29.17 9.43
CA GLN A 198 -9.93 -27.99 9.03
C GLN A 198 -9.79 -27.73 7.53
N ARG A 199 -10.80 -27.10 6.93
CA ARG A 199 -10.81 -26.76 5.50
C ARG A 199 -11.34 -25.35 5.27
N GLY A 200 -10.98 -24.79 4.14
CA GLY A 200 -11.39 -23.46 3.72
C GLY A 200 -11.35 -23.31 2.21
N THR A 201 -12.14 -22.38 1.69
CA THR A 201 -12.01 -21.94 0.30
C THR A 201 -12.01 -20.41 0.23
N ALA A 202 -11.24 -19.86 -0.71
CA ALA A 202 -11.20 -18.41 -0.92
C ALA A 202 -11.16 -18.09 -2.40
N LYS A 203 -11.89 -17.05 -2.80
CA LYS A 203 -11.82 -16.50 -4.16
C LYS A 203 -10.89 -15.30 -4.14
N VAL A 204 -9.88 -15.31 -4.99
CA VAL A 204 -8.90 -14.22 -5.12
C VAL A 204 -8.87 -13.73 -6.57
N ASP A 205 -8.74 -12.43 -6.76
CA ASP A 205 -8.52 -11.82 -8.07
C ASP A 205 -7.07 -11.31 -8.13
N LEU A 206 -6.21 -12.08 -8.79
CA LEU A 206 -4.80 -11.76 -8.91
C LEU A 206 -4.58 -11.00 -10.22
N ALA A 207 -4.70 -9.68 -10.16
CA ALA A 207 -4.51 -8.83 -11.34
C ALA A 207 -3.09 -8.96 -11.94
N GLY A 208 -2.94 -8.56 -13.19
CA GLY A 208 -1.64 -8.57 -13.86
C GLY A 208 -0.63 -7.66 -13.16
N ASN A 209 0.61 -8.14 -13.07
CA ASN A 209 1.74 -7.43 -12.49
C ASN A 209 1.55 -7.03 -11.02
N THR A 210 0.85 -7.86 -10.22
CA THR A 210 0.68 -7.63 -8.77
C THR A 210 1.56 -8.54 -7.91
N VAL A 211 1.78 -8.09 -6.68
CA VAL A 211 2.33 -8.88 -5.56
C VAL A 211 1.28 -8.92 -4.46
N SER A 212 1.02 -10.08 -3.88
CA SER A 212 0.02 -10.26 -2.83
C SER A 212 0.51 -11.16 -1.69
N THR A 213 0.09 -10.86 -0.48
CA THR A 213 0.22 -11.76 0.68
C THR A 213 -1.15 -12.33 1.00
N LEU A 214 -1.24 -13.65 1.11
CA LEU A 214 -2.43 -14.37 1.53
C LEU A 214 -2.29 -14.73 3.01
N PHE A 215 -3.13 -14.18 3.87
CA PHE A 215 -3.15 -14.51 5.30
C PHE A 215 -4.17 -15.63 5.54
N VAL A 216 -3.71 -16.80 5.98
CA VAL A 216 -4.59 -17.89 6.39
C VAL A 216 -4.92 -17.73 7.86
N LEU A 217 -6.21 -17.73 8.15
CA LEU A 217 -6.79 -17.35 9.44
C LEU A 217 -7.88 -18.35 9.85
N ASP A 218 -8.23 -18.37 11.13
CA ASP A 218 -9.43 -19.04 11.61
C ASP A 218 -10.66 -18.22 11.21
N ASP A 219 -11.74 -18.88 10.77
CA ASP A 219 -13.05 -18.26 10.62
C ASP A 219 -13.87 -18.34 11.94
N SER A 220 -15.08 -17.79 11.94
CA SER A 220 -15.94 -17.78 13.14
C SER A 220 -16.42 -19.16 13.59
N LYS A 221 -16.24 -20.20 12.77
CA LYS A 221 -16.60 -21.61 13.07
C LYS A 221 -15.37 -22.43 13.49
N GLY A 222 -14.16 -21.87 13.39
CA GLY A 222 -12.89 -22.54 13.62
C GLY A 222 -12.33 -23.26 12.38
N ASP A 223 -13.00 -23.11 11.23
CA ASP A 223 -12.50 -23.55 9.93
C ASP A 223 -11.44 -22.55 9.40
N LEU A 224 -10.88 -22.81 8.21
CA LEU A 224 -9.84 -21.96 7.63
C LEU A 224 -10.44 -20.95 6.66
N THR A 225 -9.93 -19.72 6.69
CA THR A 225 -10.22 -18.68 5.70
C THR A 225 -8.94 -18.04 5.19
N VAL A 226 -9.02 -17.35 4.05
CA VAL A 226 -7.89 -16.59 3.48
C VAL A 226 -8.29 -15.15 3.30
N VAL A 227 -7.49 -14.24 3.85
CA VAL A 227 -7.59 -12.81 3.64
C VAL A 227 -6.48 -12.40 2.65
N PRO A 228 -6.81 -12.13 1.38
CA PRO A 228 -5.84 -11.64 0.41
C PRO A 228 -5.57 -10.15 0.63
N VAL A 229 -4.29 -9.77 0.66
CA VAL A 229 -3.85 -8.37 0.68
C VAL A 229 -2.96 -8.14 -0.53
N THR A 230 -3.21 -7.06 -1.28
CA THR A 230 -2.32 -6.65 -2.37
C THR A 230 -1.19 -5.82 -1.78
N ASP A 231 0.05 -6.28 -1.99
CA ASP A 231 1.26 -5.66 -1.44
C ASP A 231 1.80 -4.59 -2.40
N ALA A 232 1.77 -4.89 -3.70
CA ALA A 232 2.16 -3.97 -4.76
C ALA A 232 1.36 -4.25 -6.04
N ALA A 233 1.06 -3.20 -6.79
CA ALA A 233 0.43 -3.29 -8.09
C ALA A 233 1.02 -2.23 -9.01
N ALA A 234 1.06 -2.50 -10.32
CA ALA A 234 1.42 -1.46 -11.27
C ALA A 234 0.30 -0.43 -11.27
N THR A 235 0.63 0.86 -11.18
CA THR A 235 -0.27 1.89 -11.66
C THR A 235 -0.60 1.55 -13.11
N ALA A 236 -1.88 1.41 -13.44
CA ALA A 236 -2.32 1.14 -14.80
C ALA A 236 -1.58 2.10 -15.74
N ALA A 237 -0.77 1.55 -16.65
CA ALA A 237 -0.13 2.37 -17.66
C ALA A 237 -1.24 3.11 -18.39
N THR A 238 -1.17 4.44 -18.41
CA THR A 238 -2.04 5.28 -19.24
C THR A 238 -2.13 4.65 -20.62
N PRO A 239 -3.33 4.44 -21.20
CA PRO A 239 -3.44 3.87 -22.53
C PRO A 239 -2.53 4.65 -23.48
N LYS A 240 -1.54 3.99 -24.11
CA LYS A 240 -0.83 4.58 -25.26
C LYS A 240 -1.81 4.57 -26.43
N GLY A 241 -2.68 5.57 -26.46
CA GLY A 241 -3.81 5.61 -27.38
C GLY A 241 -4.67 6.85 -27.23
N GLY A 242 -4.06 8.03 -27.13
CA GLY A 242 -4.73 9.29 -27.46
C GLY A 242 -4.43 9.64 -28.91
N VAL A 243 -5.38 9.46 -29.81
CA VAL A 243 -5.29 10.05 -31.16
C VAL A 243 -5.18 11.57 -31.04
N GLN A 244 -4.29 12.15 -31.83
CA GLN A 244 -4.13 13.60 -31.97
C GLN A 244 -5.44 14.19 -32.51
N THR A 245 -6.33 14.66 -31.63
CA THR A 245 -7.48 15.49 -32.00
C THR A 245 -7.24 16.87 -31.39
N GLY A 246 -6.87 17.81 -32.27
CA GLY A 246 -6.50 19.16 -31.87
C GLY A 246 -7.69 20.01 -31.40
N GLY A 247 -7.33 21.12 -30.77
CA GLY A 247 -8.14 22.35 -30.83
C GLY A 247 -8.78 22.83 -29.53
N GLY A 248 -8.03 23.66 -28.79
CA GLY A 248 -8.52 24.96 -28.30
C GLY A 248 -9.32 25.04 -26.99
N GLY A 249 -8.98 26.05 -26.17
CA GLY A 249 -9.97 26.78 -25.37
C GLY A 249 -9.75 26.88 -23.86
N THR A 250 -9.05 27.95 -23.44
CA THR A 250 -9.27 28.75 -22.20
C THR A 250 -9.27 28.07 -20.82
N ALA A 251 -8.21 28.31 -20.04
CA ALA A 251 -8.21 28.16 -18.58
C ALA A 251 -8.38 29.52 -17.89
N ALA A 252 -9.18 29.57 -16.83
CA ALA A 252 -9.20 30.66 -15.85
C ALA A 252 -8.90 30.08 -14.46
N ASP A 253 -8.04 30.80 -13.74
CA ASP A 253 -7.42 30.47 -12.45
C ASP A 253 -8.40 30.25 -11.28
N ARG A 254 -7.95 29.45 -10.29
CA ARG A 254 -7.83 29.72 -8.82
C ARG A 254 -7.95 28.42 -7.96
N PRO A 255 -7.58 28.40 -6.65
CA PRO A 255 -6.33 27.83 -6.16
C PRO A 255 -6.56 26.58 -5.27
N VAL A 256 -5.45 25.92 -4.92
CA VAL A 256 -5.35 24.67 -4.16
C VAL A 256 -5.51 24.92 -2.65
N THR A 257 -6.45 24.25 -1.99
CA THR A 257 -6.31 23.82 -0.57
C THR A 257 -7.30 22.70 -0.22
N ASP A 258 -6.81 21.74 0.56
CA ASP A 258 -7.51 20.73 1.38
C ASP A 258 -8.21 19.54 0.72
N ALA A 259 -7.47 18.43 0.60
CA ALA A 259 -8.03 17.07 0.50
C ALA A 259 -7.06 16.01 1.05
N PHE A 260 -6.84 16.00 2.36
CA PHE A 260 -6.43 14.80 3.09
C PHE A 260 -7.31 14.75 4.32
N HIS A 261 -8.27 13.83 4.33
CA HIS A 261 -8.97 13.21 5.48
C HIS A 261 -10.26 12.57 4.92
N ALA A 262 -10.16 11.37 4.32
CA ALA A 262 -11.26 10.41 4.15
C ALA A 262 -10.79 9.16 3.38
N LEU A 263 -10.06 8.25 4.03
CA LEU A 263 -9.93 6.87 3.54
C LEU A 263 -9.70 5.86 4.67
N VAL A 264 -10.62 5.78 5.64
CA VAL A 264 -10.71 4.64 6.57
C VAL A 264 -12.19 4.25 6.79
N ALA A 265 -12.96 4.11 5.71
CA ALA A 265 -14.39 3.77 5.81
C ALA A 265 -14.88 2.67 4.86
N ALA A 266 -14.00 1.89 4.25
CA ALA A 266 -14.40 0.89 3.25
C ALA A 266 -13.83 -0.51 3.49
N PHE A 267 -13.96 -1.07 4.70
CA PHE A 267 -13.71 -2.51 4.94
C PHE A 267 -14.65 -3.13 5.99
N ARG A 268 -15.91 -2.67 6.07
CA ARG A 268 -16.94 -3.22 6.99
C ARG A 268 -17.83 -4.32 6.40
N SER A 269 -17.53 -4.86 5.20
CA SER A 269 -18.48 -5.75 4.50
C SER A 269 -18.18 -7.25 4.56
N ILE A 270 -17.15 -7.72 5.29
CA ILE A 270 -16.75 -9.15 5.23
C ILE A 270 -17.03 -9.94 6.52
N PHE A 271 -17.50 -9.29 7.59
CA PHE A 271 -17.87 -9.98 8.84
C PHE A 271 -19.25 -9.59 9.36
N GLY A 272 -20.25 -9.72 8.48
CA GLY A 272 -21.67 -9.77 8.86
C GLY A 272 -22.21 -11.19 8.75
#